data_AF-A0A7V6JKI1-F1
#
_entry.id   AF-A0A7V6JKI1-F1
#
_cell.length_a   1.000
_cell.length_b   1.000
_cell.length_c   1.000
_cell.angle_alpha   90.00
_cell.angle_beta   90.00
_cell.angle_gamma   90.00
#
_symmetry.space_group_name_H-M   'P 1'
#
loop_
_entity.id
_entity.type
_entity.pdbx_description
1 polymer ?
#
loop_
_entity_poly.entity_id
_entity_poly.type
_entity_poly.pdbx_seq_one_letter_code
_entity_poly.pdbx_strand_id
1 'polypeptide(L)'
;MKQLPVFIITIIICLLFTGCGPRSHDGPPDPGTPEPPFHDGGFVSEYGTMTFNGDGKTVYIDFSPEYLEVLNNPPNEETYSYAFTWYSFGECRYDVATEFKIYNDASDTSLNFSLYLEGEGTTKDKIAFSYPTPEDQNVVFHRKSD
;
A
#
# COMPACT_ATOMS: atom_id res chain seq x y z
N MET A 1 -16.79 47.86 42.42
CA MET A 1 -15.66 46.92 42.21
C MET A 1 -16.00 46.04 41.01
N LYS A 2 -15.37 46.29 39.86
CA LYS A 2 -15.58 45.56 38.60
C LYS A 2 -14.68 44.32 38.60
N GLN A 3 -15.22 43.16 38.95
CA GLN A 3 -14.50 41.87 38.82
C GLN A 3 -15.41 40.78 38.26
N LEU A 4 -16.03 41.05 37.10
CA LEU A 4 -16.86 40.05 36.41
C LEU A 4 -16.42 39.60 35.00
N PRO A 5 -15.27 39.99 34.39
CA PRO A 5 -14.91 39.41 33.10
C PRO A 5 -13.93 38.21 33.21
N VAL A 6 -13.26 38.00 34.35
CA VAL A 6 -12.11 37.07 34.43
C VAL A 6 -12.52 35.59 34.57
N PHE A 7 -13.69 35.31 35.16
CA PHE A 7 -14.12 33.93 35.40
C PHE A 7 -14.67 33.21 34.16
N ILE A 8 -15.20 33.93 33.17
CA ILE A 8 -15.81 33.31 31.97
C ILE A 8 -14.74 32.87 30.95
N ILE A 9 -13.60 33.56 30.89
CA ILE A 9 -12.53 33.25 29.92
C ILE A 9 -11.80 31.94 30.30
N THR A 10 -11.71 31.63 31.60
CA THR A 10 -10.96 30.46 32.09
C THR A 10 -11.67 29.14 31.78
N ILE A 11 -13.00 29.12 31.71
CA ILE A 11 -13.78 27.89 31.42
C ILE A 11 -13.73 27.52 29.93
N ILE A 12 -13.61 28.50 29.02
CA ILE A 12 -13.53 28.27 27.57
C ILE A 12 -12.15 27.68 27.18
N ILE A 13 -11.08 28.05 27.88
CA ILE A 13 -9.73 27.51 27.63
C ILE A 13 -9.60 26.05 28.09
N CYS A 14 -10.28 25.63 29.16
CA CYS A 14 -10.26 24.25 29.62
C CYS A 14 -11.05 23.28 28.71
N LEU A 15 -12.00 23.77 27.92
CA LEU A 15 -12.78 22.95 26.97
C LEU A 15 -12.04 22.69 25.64
N LEU A 16 -10.92 23.37 25.37
CA LEU A 16 -10.15 23.19 24.13
C LEU A 16 -9.14 22.03 24.20
N PHE A 17 -8.93 21.42 25.37
CA PHE A 17 -7.98 20.31 25.55
C PHE A 17 -8.62 18.92 25.61
N THR A 18 -9.94 18.79 25.45
CA THR A 18 -10.62 17.48 25.41
C THR A 18 -10.77 16.92 23.99
N GLY A 19 -10.27 17.63 22.97
CA GLY A 19 -10.28 17.21 21.56
C GLY A 19 -9.10 16.32 21.17
N CYS A 20 -8.73 15.34 21.98
CA CYS A 20 -7.88 14.23 21.57
C CYS A 20 -8.59 12.94 21.99
N GLY A 21 -9.66 12.61 21.25
CA GLY A 21 -10.15 11.23 21.27
C GLY A 21 -9.00 10.28 20.91
N PRO A 22 -9.05 9.01 21.36
CA PRO A 22 -8.07 8.03 20.94
C PRO A 22 -8.03 8.04 19.42
N ARG A 23 -6.86 8.31 18.83
CA ARG A 23 -6.65 8.11 17.39
C ARG A 23 -7.13 6.69 17.12
N SER A 24 -8.11 6.55 16.25
CA SER A 24 -8.46 5.24 15.73
C SER A 24 -7.17 4.61 15.20
N HIS A 25 -6.82 3.45 15.73
CA HIS A 25 -5.76 2.62 15.12
C HIS A 25 -6.39 1.96 13.90
N ASP A 26 -6.67 2.74 12.86
CA ASP A 26 -7.21 2.26 11.57
C ASP A 26 -6.11 1.57 10.74
N GLY A 27 -5.22 0.83 11.41
CA GLY A 27 -4.19 0.01 10.81
C GLY A 27 -4.61 -1.47 10.76
N PRO A 28 -3.78 -2.30 10.11
CA PRO A 28 -3.98 -3.73 10.15
C PRO A 28 -3.88 -4.24 11.62
N PRO A 29 -4.55 -5.34 11.96
CA PRO A 29 -4.31 -5.99 13.25
C PRO A 29 -2.84 -6.39 13.38
N ASP A 30 -2.31 -6.33 14.61
CA ASP A 30 -0.94 -6.77 14.89
C ASP A 30 -0.79 -8.28 14.58
N PRO A 31 0.07 -8.67 13.62
CA PRO A 31 0.24 -10.07 13.26
C PRO A 31 1.01 -10.89 14.31
N GLY A 32 1.63 -10.26 15.31
CA GLY A 32 2.39 -10.95 16.36
C GLY A 32 3.68 -11.61 15.87
N THR A 33 4.13 -11.28 14.65
CA THR A 33 5.34 -11.77 14.01
C THR A 33 6.31 -10.62 13.73
N PRO A 34 7.63 -10.86 13.66
CA PRO A 34 8.59 -9.82 13.27
C PRO A 34 8.27 -9.23 11.91
N GLU A 35 8.64 -7.96 11.70
CA GLU A 35 8.57 -7.30 10.39
C GLU A 35 9.34 -8.12 9.35
N PRO A 36 8.74 -8.47 8.21
CA PRO A 36 9.45 -9.20 7.18
C PRO A 36 10.47 -8.30 6.47
N PRO A 37 11.53 -8.88 5.87
CA PRO A 37 12.41 -8.12 5.00
C PRO A 37 11.65 -7.63 3.77
N PHE A 38 12.03 -6.48 3.21
CA PHE A 38 11.46 -5.99 1.96
C PHE A 38 11.57 -7.03 0.84
N HIS A 39 10.63 -6.98 -0.10
CA HIS A 39 10.75 -7.77 -1.33
C HIS A 39 12.01 -7.37 -2.10
N ASP A 40 12.62 -8.37 -2.70
CA ASP A 40 13.84 -8.27 -3.49
C ASP A 40 13.82 -9.31 -4.63
N GLY A 41 14.48 -8.98 -5.73
CA GLY A 41 14.60 -9.86 -6.89
C GLY A 41 13.36 -9.84 -7.80
N GLY A 42 13.36 -10.76 -8.77
CA GLY A 42 12.34 -10.85 -9.82
C GLY A 42 11.14 -11.70 -9.40
N PHE A 43 9.95 -11.21 -9.71
CA PHE A 43 8.67 -11.88 -9.58
C PHE A 43 8.01 -11.97 -10.95
N VAL A 44 7.45 -13.13 -11.29
CA VAL A 44 6.96 -13.44 -12.63
C VAL A 44 5.54 -13.98 -12.56
N SER A 45 4.71 -13.56 -13.50
CA SER A 45 3.40 -14.15 -13.82
C SER A 45 3.29 -14.29 -15.35
N GLU A 46 2.17 -14.83 -15.84
CA GLU A 46 1.87 -14.80 -17.29
C GLU A 46 1.61 -13.37 -17.82
N TYR A 47 1.29 -12.44 -16.92
CA TYR A 47 0.99 -11.04 -17.22
C TYR A 47 2.20 -10.10 -17.07
N GLY A 48 3.40 -10.67 -16.92
CA GLY A 48 4.67 -9.93 -16.94
C GLY A 48 5.51 -10.14 -15.69
N THR A 49 6.35 -9.15 -15.39
CA THR A 49 7.34 -9.21 -14.32
C THR A 49 7.36 -7.97 -13.44
N MET A 50 7.75 -8.17 -12.19
CA MET A 50 8.11 -7.11 -11.25
C MET A 50 9.48 -7.43 -10.67
N THR A 51 10.42 -6.49 -10.69
CA THR A 51 11.74 -6.65 -10.07
C THR A 51 11.90 -5.66 -8.94
N PHE A 52 11.94 -6.17 -7.70
CA PHE A 52 12.12 -5.36 -6.51
C PHE A 52 13.60 -5.14 -6.22
N ASN A 53 13.98 -3.88 -5.96
CA ASN A 53 15.37 -3.51 -5.71
C ASN A 53 15.87 -3.82 -4.28
N GLY A 54 15.00 -4.33 -3.40
CA GLY A 54 15.36 -4.65 -2.01
C GLY A 54 15.50 -3.44 -1.08
N ASP A 55 15.19 -2.23 -1.57
CA ASP A 55 15.32 -0.97 -0.83
C ASP A 55 14.05 -0.57 -0.06
N GLY A 56 12.97 -1.35 -0.19
CA GLY A 56 11.67 -1.05 0.40
C GLY A 56 10.90 0.08 -0.28
N LYS A 57 11.35 0.54 -1.46
CA LYS A 57 10.84 1.76 -2.08
C LYS A 57 10.60 1.64 -3.57
N THR A 58 11.40 0.87 -4.30
CA THR A 58 11.37 0.88 -5.76
C THR A 58 11.19 -0.51 -6.36
N VAL A 59 10.42 -0.54 -7.45
CA VAL A 59 10.09 -1.74 -8.21
C VAL A 59 10.13 -1.39 -9.69
N TYR A 60 10.82 -2.22 -10.48
CA TYR A 60 10.76 -2.16 -11.94
C TYR A 60 9.61 -3.03 -12.44
N ILE A 61 8.74 -2.50 -13.30
CA ILE A 61 7.64 -3.26 -13.90
C ILE A 61 7.90 -3.49 -15.39
N ASP A 62 7.51 -4.67 -15.86
CA ASP A 62 7.40 -5.00 -17.27
C ASP A 62 6.18 -5.92 -17.44
N PHE A 63 5.01 -5.31 -17.65
CA PHE A 63 3.74 -6.00 -17.82
C PHE A 63 3.45 -6.34 -19.28
N SER A 64 2.71 -7.43 -19.49
CA SER A 64 2.31 -7.85 -20.83
C SER A 64 1.37 -6.82 -21.47
N PRO A 65 1.32 -6.74 -22.81
CA PRO A 65 0.40 -5.84 -23.51
C PRO A 65 -1.06 -6.00 -23.08
N GLU A 66 -1.50 -7.24 -22.86
CA GLU A 66 -2.85 -7.55 -22.38
C GLU A 66 -3.13 -6.92 -21.01
N TYR A 67 -2.18 -7.01 -20.07
CA TYR A 67 -2.39 -6.42 -18.76
C TYR A 67 -2.30 -4.90 -18.80
N LEU A 68 -1.42 -4.34 -19.64
CA LEU A 68 -1.36 -2.89 -19.87
C LEU A 68 -2.69 -2.33 -20.37
N GLU A 69 -3.41 -3.03 -21.25
CA GLU A 69 -4.75 -2.59 -21.69
C GLU A 69 -5.73 -2.48 -20.50
N VAL A 70 -5.73 -3.46 -19.60
CA VAL A 70 -6.55 -3.43 -18.36
C VAL A 70 -6.16 -2.23 -17.47
N LEU A 71 -4.87 -1.90 -17.42
CA LEU A 71 -4.32 -0.78 -16.64
C LEU A 71 -4.44 0.57 -17.33
N ASN A 72 -5.10 0.65 -18.50
CA ASN A 72 -5.22 1.84 -19.33
C ASN A 72 -3.86 2.39 -19.80
N ASN A 73 -2.96 1.48 -20.20
CA ASN A 73 -1.66 1.73 -20.83
C ASN A 73 -0.76 2.73 -20.08
N PRO A 74 -0.41 2.45 -18.80
CA PRO A 74 0.58 3.24 -18.08
C PRO A 74 1.99 3.09 -18.73
N PRO A 75 2.97 3.92 -18.35
CA PRO A 75 4.37 3.62 -18.69
C PRO A 75 4.74 2.20 -18.25
N ASN A 76 5.55 1.53 -19.07
CA ASN A 76 5.98 0.17 -18.84
C ASN A 76 7.49 0.08 -19.06
N GLU A 77 8.11 -1.01 -18.63
CA GLU A 77 9.56 -1.19 -18.70
C GLU A 77 10.32 -0.09 -17.93
N GLU A 78 9.75 0.39 -16.83
CA GLU A 78 10.26 1.50 -16.01
C GLU A 78 10.22 1.20 -14.51
N THR A 79 10.96 2.01 -13.74
CA THR A 79 10.98 1.93 -12.28
C THR A 79 9.93 2.86 -11.67
N TYR A 80 9.17 2.32 -10.73
CA TYR A 80 8.19 3.01 -9.93
C TYR A 80 8.63 3.05 -8.47
N SER A 81 8.18 4.06 -7.74
CA SER A 81 8.09 3.95 -6.28
C SER A 81 6.94 3.02 -5.91
N TYR A 82 7.03 2.30 -4.79
CA TYR A 82 5.94 1.44 -4.32
C TYR A 82 5.67 1.58 -2.82
N ALA A 83 4.45 1.24 -2.44
CA ALA A 83 4.05 1.09 -1.05
C ALA A 83 3.01 -0.02 -0.90
N PHE A 84 3.13 -0.78 0.19
CA PHE A 84 2.07 -1.65 0.68
C PHE A 84 1.23 -0.88 1.68
N THR A 85 -0.10 -0.92 1.55
CA THR A 85 -0.99 -0.14 2.42
C THR A 85 -2.15 -0.95 2.97
N TRP A 86 -2.61 -0.57 4.15
CA TRP A 86 -3.88 -1.02 4.71
C TRP A 86 -4.98 -0.07 4.23
N TYR A 87 -5.70 -0.49 3.20
CA TYR A 87 -6.67 0.31 2.46
C TYR A 87 -6.10 1.68 2.04
N SER A 88 -6.81 2.76 2.34
CA SER A 88 -6.35 4.14 2.18
C SER A 88 -5.78 4.73 3.47
N PHE A 89 -5.66 3.96 4.55
CA PHE A 89 -5.30 4.47 5.87
C PHE A 89 -3.80 4.72 6.04
N GLY A 90 -2.94 3.96 5.36
CA GLY A 90 -1.50 4.22 5.37
C GLY A 90 -0.65 3.00 5.03
N GLU A 91 0.66 3.23 4.98
CA GLU A 91 1.67 2.20 4.70
C GLU A 91 1.74 1.15 5.82
N CYS A 92 1.97 -0.10 5.44
CA CYS A 92 2.18 -1.21 6.35
C CYS A 92 3.07 -2.29 5.71
N ARG A 93 3.50 -3.26 6.52
CA ARG A 93 4.14 -4.49 6.05
C ARG A 93 3.28 -5.23 5.02
N TYR A 94 3.92 -5.89 4.06
CA TYR A 94 3.22 -6.50 2.92
C TYR A 94 2.29 -7.65 3.33
N ASP A 95 2.64 -8.41 4.36
CA ASP A 95 1.93 -9.63 4.78
C ASP A 95 0.64 -9.37 5.57
N VAL A 96 0.32 -8.09 5.79
CA VAL A 96 -0.98 -7.65 6.30
C VAL A 96 -1.64 -6.60 5.39
N ALA A 97 -1.00 -6.25 4.27
CA ALA A 97 -1.48 -5.20 3.38
C ALA A 97 -2.70 -5.68 2.57
N THR A 98 -3.60 -4.74 2.27
CA THR A 98 -4.75 -4.98 1.39
C THR A 98 -4.57 -4.33 0.03
N GLU A 99 -3.59 -3.45 -0.12
CA GLU A 99 -3.33 -2.73 -1.36
C GLU A 99 -1.82 -2.66 -1.62
N PHE A 100 -1.43 -2.79 -2.89
CA PHE A 100 -0.10 -2.49 -3.41
C PHE A 100 -0.23 -1.30 -4.35
N LYS A 101 0.53 -0.24 -4.08
CA LYS A 101 0.50 1.00 -4.85
C LYS A 101 1.84 1.20 -5.50
N ILE A 102 1.83 1.62 -6.77
CA ILE A 102 3.03 2.07 -7.46
C ILE A 102 2.81 3.46 -8.06
N TYR A 103 3.85 4.28 -8.06
CA TYR A 103 3.83 5.64 -8.60
C TYR A 103 5.08 5.94 -9.41
N ASN A 104 4.89 6.44 -10.63
CA ASN A 104 5.94 6.94 -11.51
C ASN A 104 5.96 8.47 -11.45
N ASP A 105 7.02 9.03 -10.88
CA ASP A 105 7.19 10.48 -10.70
C ASP A 105 7.30 11.23 -12.05
N ALA A 106 7.86 10.57 -13.08
CA ALA A 106 8.13 11.22 -14.37
C ALA A 106 6.85 11.45 -15.18
N SER A 107 5.88 10.54 -15.07
CA SER A 107 4.61 10.58 -15.79
C SER A 107 3.41 10.98 -14.93
N ASP A 108 3.61 11.24 -13.63
CA ASP A 108 2.53 11.47 -12.65
C ASP A 108 1.46 10.37 -12.68
N THR A 109 1.90 9.11 -12.84
CA THR A 109 1.00 7.96 -12.99
C THR A 109 0.98 7.14 -11.71
N SER A 110 -0.22 6.92 -11.17
CA SER A 110 -0.45 6.06 -10.01
C SER A 110 -1.29 4.84 -10.39
N LEU A 111 -0.85 3.66 -9.95
CA LEU A 111 -1.57 2.41 -10.07
C LEU A 111 -1.79 1.85 -8.67
N ASN A 112 -3.01 1.37 -8.41
CA ASN A 112 -3.39 0.76 -7.15
C ASN A 112 -3.96 -0.63 -7.40
N PHE A 113 -3.43 -1.62 -6.69
CA PHE A 113 -3.80 -3.01 -6.82
C PHE A 113 -4.33 -3.52 -5.50
N SER A 114 -5.55 -4.05 -5.50
CA SER A 114 -6.08 -4.76 -4.34
C SER A 114 -5.37 -6.11 -4.20
N LEU A 115 -4.97 -6.41 -2.97
CA LEU A 115 -4.30 -7.63 -2.58
C LEU A 115 -5.31 -8.54 -1.91
N TYR A 116 -5.69 -9.62 -2.59
CA TYR A 116 -6.49 -10.67 -1.98
C TYR A 116 -6.17 -12.03 -2.59
N LEU A 117 -5.66 -12.92 -1.75
CA LEU A 117 -5.59 -14.34 -2.01
C LEU A 117 -6.11 -15.04 -0.76
N GLU A 118 -7.26 -15.71 -0.89
CA GLU A 118 -7.97 -16.31 0.22
C GLU A 118 -7.04 -17.20 1.05
N GLY A 119 -6.85 -16.84 2.32
CA GLY A 119 -6.05 -17.59 3.29
C GLY A 119 -4.52 -17.51 3.12
N GLU A 120 -4.01 -16.82 2.11
CA GLU A 120 -2.57 -16.86 1.79
C GLU A 120 -1.88 -15.49 1.82
N GLY A 121 -2.60 -14.39 1.55
CA GLY A 121 -2.06 -13.03 1.59
C GLY A 121 -0.82 -12.82 0.70
N THR A 122 -0.16 -11.68 0.87
CA THR A 122 1.15 -11.42 0.25
C THR A 122 2.25 -12.03 1.12
N THR A 123 3.21 -12.71 0.50
CA THR A 123 4.32 -13.36 1.21
C THR A 123 5.65 -12.93 0.62
N LYS A 124 6.78 -13.31 1.22
CA LYS A 124 8.13 -13.04 0.67
C LYS A 124 8.29 -13.50 -0.78
N ASP A 125 7.61 -14.58 -1.17
CA ASP A 125 7.83 -15.25 -2.45
C ASP A 125 6.62 -15.12 -3.40
N LYS A 126 5.60 -14.34 -3.03
CA LYS A 126 4.35 -14.25 -3.79
C LYS A 126 3.60 -12.95 -3.53
N ILE A 127 3.10 -12.33 -4.61
CA ILE A 127 2.18 -11.20 -4.59
C ILE A 127 1.00 -11.55 -5.50
N ALA A 128 -0.23 -11.36 -5.02
CA ALA A 128 -1.43 -11.66 -5.79
C ALA A 128 -2.33 -10.43 -5.90
N PHE A 129 -2.59 -9.98 -7.12
CA PHE A 129 -3.51 -8.90 -7.40
C PHE A 129 -4.90 -9.50 -7.65
N SER A 130 -5.89 -9.02 -6.93
CA SER A 130 -7.30 -9.37 -7.15
C SER A 130 -8.05 -8.30 -7.94
N TYR A 131 -7.48 -7.10 -8.04
CA TYR A 131 -7.99 -6.01 -8.88
C TYR A 131 -6.88 -4.97 -9.07
N PRO A 132 -6.82 -4.26 -10.21
CA PRO A 132 -7.45 -4.62 -11.48
C PRO A 132 -6.77 -5.86 -12.07
N THR A 133 -7.55 -6.75 -12.69
CA THR A 133 -7.04 -8.00 -13.28
C THR A 133 -7.70 -8.30 -14.63
N PRO A 134 -7.01 -9.02 -15.53
CA PRO A 134 -7.63 -9.60 -16.71
C PRO A 134 -8.61 -10.72 -16.34
N GLU A 135 -9.70 -10.84 -17.11
CA GLU A 135 -10.65 -11.98 -17.06
C GLU A 135 -11.27 -12.31 -15.68
N ASP A 136 -11.34 -11.33 -14.76
CA ASP A 136 -11.85 -11.50 -13.39
C ASP A 136 -11.12 -12.60 -12.56
N GLN A 137 -9.88 -12.92 -12.92
CA GLN A 137 -9.04 -13.88 -12.18
C GLN A 137 -7.92 -13.17 -11.41
N ASN A 138 -7.41 -13.78 -10.34
CA ASN A 138 -6.28 -13.22 -9.62
C ASN A 138 -5.00 -13.32 -10.48
N VAL A 139 -4.25 -12.22 -10.58
CA VAL A 139 -2.90 -12.22 -11.17
C VAL A 139 -1.90 -12.54 -10.08
N VAL A 140 -1.25 -13.70 -10.16
CA VAL A 140 -0.30 -14.17 -9.13
C VAL A 140 1.13 -14.10 -9.66
N PHE A 141 1.94 -13.25 -9.03
CA PHE A 141 3.36 -13.15 -9.27
C PHE A 141 4.14 -13.99 -8.27
N HIS A 142 4.94 -14.93 -8.76
CA HIS A 142 5.82 -15.76 -7.95
C HIS A 142 7.26 -15.28 -8.06
N ARG A 143 7.97 -15.26 -6.93
CA ARG A 143 9.41 -15.00 -6.92
C ARG A 143 10.12 -16.03 -7.80
N LYS A 144 10.96 -15.55 -8.70
CA LYS A 144 11.80 -16.39 -9.55
C LYS A 144 12.78 -17.14 -8.65
N SER A 145 12.79 -18.47 -8.76
CA SER A 145 13.82 -19.28 -8.11
C SER A 145 15.18 -19.00 -8.74
N ASP A 146 16.21 -18.83 -7.90
CA ASP A 146 17.60 -18.66 -8.33
C ASP A 146 18.15 -19.90 -9.04
#